data_AF-A0A3B7Q4U2-F1
#
_entry.id   AF-A0A3B7Q4U2-F1
#
_cell.length_a   1.000
_cell.length_b   1.000
_cell.length_c   1.000
_cell.angle_alpha   90.00
_cell.angle_beta   90.00
_cell.angle_gamma   90.00
#
_symmetry.space_group_name_H-M   'P 1'
#
loop_
_entity.id
_entity.type
_entity.pdbx_description
1 polymer ?
#
loop_
_entity_poly.entity_id
_entity_poly.type
_entity_poly.pdbx_seq_one_letter_code
_entity_poly.pdbx_strand_id
1 'polypeptide(L)'
;MKPMFAATILSSLFISACFSEEQQKAEVDPKIYAAKDAQDLQLKIDQLNSRLAQEFRQFKQKESFAFSDQSALDTANLRTLNLHPVSSTSLKPTKEAYCVMMNGYFNELYRLGHYNLNLLDAVKMNNAPKTGLKQKFENADQFYKFILDEHSSYKQAQQVMGFGCNLRGALSP
;
A
#
# COMPACT_ATOMS: atom_id res chain seq x y z
N MET A 1 19.05 57.85 -41.58
CA MET A 1 18.45 57.51 -40.27
C MET A 1 17.42 56.41 -40.49
N LYS A 2 17.61 55.26 -39.82
CA LYS A 2 16.68 54.16 -39.47
C LYS A 2 15.89 53.42 -40.59
N PRO A 3 16.12 52.10 -40.76
CA PRO A 3 15.19 51.19 -41.42
C PRO A 3 14.10 50.73 -40.43
N MET A 4 12.84 50.63 -40.88
CA MET A 4 11.77 49.96 -40.12
C MET A 4 11.60 48.54 -40.64
N PHE A 5 12.09 47.58 -39.86
CA PHE A 5 11.82 46.16 -40.04
C PHE A 5 10.45 45.84 -39.40
N ALA A 6 9.53 45.34 -40.21
CA ALA A 6 8.30 44.71 -39.73
C ALA A 6 8.63 43.29 -39.25
N ALA A 7 8.60 43.08 -37.93
CA ALA A 7 8.74 41.76 -37.32
C ALA A 7 7.38 41.32 -36.78
N THR A 8 6.69 40.46 -37.52
CA THR A 8 5.48 39.78 -37.07
C THR A 8 5.91 38.59 -36.21
N ILE A 9 5.90 38.73 -34.88
CA ILE A 9 6.12 37.60 -33.96
C ILE A 9 4.77 36.89 -33.77
N LEU A 10 4.59 35.78 -34.48
CA LEU A 10 3.50 34.84 -34.23
C LEU A 10 3.88 34.02 -32.98
N SER A 11 3.49 34.48 -31.79
CA SER A 11 3.65 33.71 -30.55
C SER A 11 2.63 32.58 -30.51
N SER A 12 3.00 31.41 -31.01
CA SER A 12 2.30 30.17 -30.70
C SER A 12 2.53 29.82 -29.24
N LEU A 13 1.55 30.16 -28.40
CA LEU A 13 1.41 29.60 -27.06
C LEU A 13 1.19 28.10 -27.21
N PHE A 14 2.27 27.33 -27.13
CA PHE A 14 2.19 25.91 -26.83
C PHE A 14 1.64 25.80 -25.41
N ILE A 15 0.33 25.57 -25.33
CA ILE A 15 -0.33 25.09 -24.12
C ILE A 15 0.29 23.72 -23.86
N SER A 16 1.31 23.67 -23.01
CA SER A 16 1.71 22.45 -22.32
C SER A 16 0.56 22.08 -21.39
N ALA A 17 -0.46 21.45 -21.97
CA ALA A 17 -1.42 20.69 -21.20
C ALA A 17 -0.58 19.72 -20.34
N CYS A 18 -0.68 19.89 -19.01
CA CYS A 18 -0.21 18.90 -18.07
C CYS A 18 -0.93 17.60 -18.41
N PHE A 19 -0.28 16.76 -19.21
CA PHE A 19 -0.58 15.35 -19.23
C PHE A 19 -0.27 14.88 -17.81
N SER A 20 -1.32 14.70 -17.01
CA SER A 20 -1.27 13.68 -15.98
C SER A 20 -1.02 12.39 -16.74
N GLU A 21 0.25 12.02 -16.88
CA GLU A 21 0.60 10.65 -17.19
C GLU A 21 -0.12 9.82 -16.13
N GLU A 22 -1.22 9.17 -16.53
CA GLU A 22 -1.63 7.95 -15.87
C GLU A 22 -0.39 7.08 -15.89
N GLN A 23 0.28 7.06 -14.75
CA GLN A 23 1.46 6.26 -14.51
C GLN A 23 1.02 4.83 -14.85
N GLN A 24 1.35 4.37 -16.05
CA GLN A 24 1.06 3.01 -16.47
C GLN A 24 1.68 2.13 -15.40
N LYS A 25 0.81 1.46 -14.62
CA LYS A 25 1.23 0.54 -13.58
C LYS A 25 2.15 -0.46 -14.27
N ALA A 26 3.42 -0.48 -13.87
CA ALA A 26 4.41 -1.36 -14.46
C ALA A 26 3.89 -2.79 -14.45
N GLU A 27 4.04 -3.50 -15.56
CA GLU A 27 3.63 -4.89 -15.68
C GLU A 27 4.38 -5.73 -14.64
N VAL A 28 3.63 -6.40 -13.76
CA VAL A 28 4.17 -7.22 -12.68
C VAL A 28 4.49 -8.60 -13.24
N ASP A 29 5.73 -9.08 -13.11
CA ASP A 29 6.08 -10.46 -13.48
C ASP A 29 5.53 -11.44 -12.43
N PRO A 30 4.52 -12.27 -12.76
CA PRO A 30 3.94 -13.22 -11.81
C PRO A 30 4.96 -14.22 -11.24
N LYS A 31 6.04 -14.49 -11.97
CA LYS A 31 7.08 -15.46 -11.56
C LYS A 31 7.83 -15.01 -10.30
N ILE A 32 7.89 -13.71 -10.03
CA ILE A 32 8.51 -13.18 -8.80
C ILE A 32 7.72 -13.65 -7.56
N TYR A 33 6.41 -13.76 -7.69
CA TYR A 33 5.48 -14.08 -6.61
C TYR A 33 5.18 -15.56 -6.48
N ALA A 34 5.47 -16.37 -7.51
CA ALA A 34 5.24 -17.80 -7.50
C ALA A 34 5.90 -18.49 -6.29
N ALA A 35 5.13 -19.32 -5.61
CA ALA A 35 5.57 -20.19 -4.53
C ALA A 35 5.54 -21.65 -4.99
N LYS A 36 6.48 -22.46 -4.48
CA LYS A 36 6.58 -23.89 -4.84
C LYS A 36 5.43 -24.71 -4.27
N ASP A 37 5.06 -24.40 -3.03
CA ASP A 37 4.03 -25.06 -2.25
C ASP A 37 3.48 -24.09 -1.18
N ALA A 38 2.53 -24.56 -0.37
CA ALA A 38 1.91 -23.74 0.66
C ALA A 38 2.89 -23.32 1.77
N GLN A 39 3.91 -24.13 2.04
CA GLN A 39 4.94 -23.84 3.04
C GLN A 39 5.86 -22.72 2.56
N ASP A 40 6.29 -22.74 1.30
CA ASP A 40 7.04 -21.66 0.67
C ASP A 40 6.22 -20.36 0.61
N LEU A 41 4.92 -20.45 0.31
CA LEU A 41 4.02 -19.30 0.36
C LEU A 41 3.89 -18.72 1.77
N GLN A 42 3.70 -19.57 2.79
CA GLN A 42 3.68 -19.14 4.18
C GLN A 42 4.99 -18.43 4.56
N LEU A 43 6.14 -18.99 4.19
CA LEU A 43 7.45 -18.40 4.46
C LEU A 43 7.60 -17.00 3.82
N LYS A 44 7.16 -16.84 2.57
CA LYS A 44 7.17 -15.53 1.88
C LYS A 44 6.29 -14.50 2.61
N ILE A 45 5.11 -14.92 3.08
CA ILE A 45 4.21 -14.06 3.88
C ILE A 45 4.86 -13.69 5.23
N ASP A 46 5.50 -14.64 5.92
CA ASP A 46 6.17 -14.41 7.19
C ASP A 46 7.37 -13.46 7.04
N GLN A 47 8.10 -13.57 5.93
CA GLN A 47 9.16 -12.63 5.54
C GLN A 47 8.60 -11.23 5.28
N LEU A 48 7.48 -11.12 4.57
CA LEU A 48 6.79 -9.85 4.35
C LEU A 48 6.35 -9.20 5.67
N ASN A 49 5.79 -9.99 6.59
CA ASN A 49 5.39 -9.51 7.92
C ASN A 49 6.58 -9.04 8.77
N SER A 50 7.72 -9.73 8.65
CA SER A 50 8.97 -9.35 9.31
C SER A 50 9.54 -8.03 8.74
N ARG A 51 9.46 -7.85 7.41
CA ARG A 51 9.85 -6.61 6.75
C ARG A 51 9.00 -5.44 7.21
N LEU A 52 7.67 -5.61 7.24
CA LEU A 52 6.76 -4.58 7.76
C LEU A 52 7.11 -4.20 9.20
N ALA A 53 7.38 -5.18 10.07
CA ALA A 53 7.73 -4.90 11.46
C ALA A 53 9.02 -4.06 11.58
N GLN A 54 9.99 -4.29 10.69
CA GLN A 54 11.22 -3.51 10.64
C GLN A 54 11.00 -2.10 10.09
N GLU A 55 10.34 -1.98 8.94
CA GLU A 55 10.02 -0.70 8.28
C GLU A 55 9.19 0.19 9.21
N PHE A 56 8.18 -0.37 9.86
CA PHE A 56 7.31 0.36 10.78
C PHE A 56 8.07 0.84 12.01
N ARG A 57 9.00 0.03 12.54
CA ARG A 57 9.86 0.43 13.66
C ARG A 57 10.77 1.59 13.27
N GLN A 58 11.40 1.53 12.10
CA GLN A 58 12.25 2.60 11.59
C GLN A 58 11.45 3.88 11.35
N PHE A 59 10.26 3.74 10.77
CA PHE A 59 9.33 4.85 10.57
C PHE A 59 8.92 5.51 11.90
N LYS A 60 8.54 4.71 12.90
CA LYS A 60 8.25 5.19 14.26
C LYS A 60 9.44 5.90 14.90
N GLN A 61 10.66 5.38 14.74
CA GLN A 61 11.86 6.03 15.30
C GLN A 61 12.11 7.39 14.65
N LYS A 62 11.96 7.49 13.32
CA LYS A 62 12.15 8.73 12.58
C LYS A 62 11.07 9.77 12.89
N GLU A 63 9.81 9.33 12.98
CA GLU A 63 8.63 10.19 13.13
C GLU A 63 8.03 10.06 14.55
N SER A 64 8.86 9.90 15.58
CA SER A 64 8.42 9.48 16.92
C SER A 64 7.32 10.36 17.53
N PHE A 65 7.41 11.67 17.34
CA PHE A 65 6.41 12.65 17.80
C PHE A 65 5.04 12.51 17.11
N ALA A 66 4.99 11.79 15.99
CA ALA A 66 3.77 11.53 15.26
C ALA A 66 2.96 10.37 15.87
N PHE A 67 3.50 9.62 16.84
CA PHE A 67 2.85 8.45 17.42
C PHE A 67 2.58 8.64 18.92
N SER A 68 1.34 8.39 19.34
CA SER A 68 0.98 8.34 20.76
C SER A 68 1.45 7.04 21.43
N ASP A 69 1.34 5.92 20.72
CA ASP A 69 1.81 4.61 21.16
C ASP A 69 3.21 4.31 20.61
N GLN A 70 4.17 4.05 21.51
CA GLN A 70 5.57 3.76 21.18
C GLN A 70 5.90 2.26 21.14
N SER A 71 4.93 1.38 21.44
CA SER A 71 5.11 -0.07 21.32
C SER A 71 5.32 -0.50 19.87
N ALA A 72 5.91 -1.68 19.68
CA ALA A 72 6.11 -2.25 18.36
C ALA A 72 4.77 -2.67 17.72
N LEU A 73 4.64 -2.49 16.41
CA LEU A 73 3.51 -3.04 15.67
C LEU A 73 3.54 -4.58 15.75
N ASP A 74 2.44 -5.16 16.20
CA ASP A 74 2.22 -6.60 16.11
C ASP A 74 1.74 -6.98 14.70
N THR A 75 2.68 -7.32 13.82
CA THR A 75 2.37 -7.74 12.44
C THR A 75 1.71 -9.12 12.37
N ALA A 76 1.74 -9.89 13.45
CA ALA A 76 0.94 -11.11 13.57
C ALA A 76 -0.52 -10.79 13.88
N ASN A 77 -0.87 -9.57 14.29
CA ASN A 77 -2.24 -9.17 14.61
C ASN A 77 -2.59 -7.77 14.11
N LEU A 78 -2.76 -7.61 12.78
CA LEU A 78 -3.09 -6.30 12.20
C LEU A 78 -4.47 -5.73 12.57
N ARG A 79 -5.28 -6.42 13.39
CA ARG A 79 -6.48 -5.83 14.01
C ARG A 79 -6.14 -4.83 15.11
N THR A 80 -4.88 -4.76 15.55
CA THR A 80 -4.39 -3.75 16.50
C THR A 80 -3.71 -2.57 15.79
N LEU A 81 -3.71 -2.52 14.46
CA LEU A 81 -3.07 -1.45 13.68
C LEU A 81 -3.62 -0.05 14.04
N ASN A 82 -4.87 0.04 14.51
CA ASN A 82 -5.52 1.27 14.96
C ASN A 82 -4.94 1.82 16.27
N LEU A 83 -4.07 1.06 16.96
CA LEU A 83 -3.26 1.55 18.08
C LEU A 83 -2.00 2.27 17.61
N HIS A 84 -1.64 2.13 16.33
CA HIS A 84 -0.46 2.76 15.75
C HIS A 84 -0.76 3.72 14.58
N PRO A 85 -1.79 4.58 14.66
CA PRO A 85 -1.98 5.63 13.67
C PRO A 85 -0.95 6.74 13.90
N VAL A 86 -0.57 7.40 12.80
CA VAL A 86 0.05 8.72 12.87
C VAL A 86 -0.98 9.72 13.42
N SER A 87 -0.55 10.70 14.21
CA SER A 87 -1.43 11.71 14.79
C SER A 87 -2.20 12.48 13.71
N SER A 88 -3.45 12.82 14.01
CA SER A 88 -4.26 13.69 13.15
C SER A 88 -3.66 15.08 12.97
N THR A 89 -2.77 15.52 13.87
CA THR A 89 -2.07 16.80 13.80
C THR A 89 -0.69 16.71 13.13
N SER A 90 -0.22 15.50 12.78
CA SER A 90 1.06 15.34 12.07
C SER A 90 1.03 15.96 10.69
N LEU A 91 2.21 16.31 10.19
CA LEU A 91 2.38 16.87 8.86
C LEU A 91 1.90 15.89 7.79
N LYS A 92 1.39 16.43 6.69
CA LYS A 92 0.90 15.65 5.54
C LYS A 92 1.95 14.64 5.01
N PRO A 93 3.25 14.99 4.85
CA PRO A 93 4.26 14.04 4.40
C PRO A 93 4.42 12.81 5.30
N THR A 94 4.30 12.97 6.63
CA THR A 94 4.35 11.85 7.58
C THR A 94 3.16 10.91 7.37
N LYS A 95 1.96 11.46 7.17
CA LYS A 95 0.75 10.66 6.89
C LYS A 95 0.83 9.94 5.54
N GLU A 96 1.38 10.62 4.52
CA GLU A 96 1.63 10.01 3.20
C GLU A 96 2.63 8.87 3.29
N ALA A 97 3.75 9.04 4.02
CA ALA A 97 4.73 8.00 4.23
C ALA A 97 4.14 6.77 4.94
N TYR A 98 3.30 6.98 5.95
CA TYR A 98 2.54 5.90 6.58
C TYR A 98 1.66 5.16 5.56
N CYS A 99 0.90 5.90 4.75
CA CYS A 99 0.05 5.31 3.70
C CYS A 99 0.87 4.53 2.66
N VAL A 100 2.03 5.05 2.24
CA VAL A 100 2.92 4.37 1.29
C VAL A 100 3.39 3.03 1.84
N MET A 101 3.88 3.03 3.09
CA MET A 101 4.34 1.80 3.76
C MET A 101 3.21 0.77 3.88
N MET A 102 2.05 1.18 4.40
CA MET A 102 0.93 0.26 4.62
C MET A 102 0.31 -0.22 3.31
N ASN A 103 0.13 0.67 2.32
CA ASN A 103 -0.38 0.27 1.00
C ASN A 103 0.61 -0.65 0.27
N GLY A 104 1.91 -0.38 0.37
CA GLY A 104 2.96 -1.23 -0.19
C GLY A 104 2.91 -2.64 0.39
N TYR A 105 2.87 -2.75 1.73
CA TYR A 105 2.72 -4.04 2.40
C TYR A 105 1.47 -4.81 1.93
N PHE A 106 0.30 -4.17 1.93
CA PHE A 106 -0.92 -4.84 1.52
C PHE A 106 -0.93 -5.21 0.03
N ASN A 107 -0.29 -4.42 -0.83
CA ASN A 107 -0.15 -4.77 -2.25
C ASN A 107 0.78 -5.97 -2.46
N GLU A 108 1.89 -6.05 -1.73
CA GLU A 108 2.77 -7.23 -1.79
C GLU A 108 2.07 -8.48 -1.25
N LEU A 109 1.31 -8.35 -0.16
CA LEU A 109 0.50 -9.43 0.37
C LEU A 109 -0.53 -9.88 -0.67
N TYR A 110 -1.24 -8.93 -1.29
CA TYR A 110 -2.19 -9.21 -2.36
C TYR A 110 -1.54 -10.03 -3.48
N ARG A 111 -0.40 -9.60 -4.01
CA ARG A 111 0.30 -10.31 -5.09
C ARG A 111 0.75 -11.72 -4.69
N LEU A 112 1.27 -11.88 -3.48
CA LEU A 112 1.64 -13.20 -2.95
C LEU A 112 0.45 -14.16 -2.95
N GLY A 113 -0.74 -13.73 -2.51
CA GLY A 113 -1.92 -14.60 -2.55
C GLY A 113 -2.56 -14.72 -3.92
N HIS A 114 -2.65 -13.63 -4.68
CA HIS A 114 -3.30 -13.55 -5.98
C HIS A 114 -2.61 -14.43 -7.04
N TYR A 115 -1.29 -14.53 -7.00
CA TYR A 115 -0.54 -15.40 -7.91
C TYR A 115 -0.41 -16.84 -7.41
N ASN A 116 -0.91 -17.16 -6.22
CA ASN A 116 -0.82 -18.48 -5.60
C ASN A 116 -2.18 -18.95 -5.04
N LEU A 117 -3.27 -18.62 -5.72
CA LEU A 117 -4.64 -18.88 -5.26
C LEU A 117 -4.92 -20.34 -4.89
N ASN A 118 -4.26 -21.29 -5.56
CA ASN A 118 -4.39 -22.73 -5.33
C ASN A 118 -3.69 -23.21 -4.05
N LEU A 119 -2.83 -22.40 -3.43
CA LEU A 119 -2.08 -22.74 -2.23
C LEU A 119 -2.69 -22.12 -0.96
N LEU A 120 -3.57 -21.13 -1.10
CA LEU A 120 -4.10 -20.33 0.02
C LEU A 120 -4.89 -21.13 1.06
N ASP A 121 -5.52 -22.24 0.68
CA ASP A 121 -6.29 -23.06 1.63
C ASP A 121 -5.41 -23.73 2.69
N ALA A 122 -4.11 -23.88 2.44
CA ALA A 122 -3.14 -24.44 3.37
C ALA A 122 -2.28 -23.36 4.07
N VAL A 123 -2.48 -22.08 3.74
CA VAL A 123 -1.80 -20.95 4.38
C VAL A 123 -2.56 -20.51 5.63
N LYS A 124 -1.81 -20.18 6.68
CA LYS A 124 -2.35 -19.59 7.90
C LYS A 124 -2.09 -18.09 7.89
N MET A 125 -3.17 -17.33 7.76
CA MET A 125 -3.15 -15.89 8.02
C MET A 125 -3.89 -15.61 9.32
N ASN A 126 -3.24 -14.93 10.26
CA ASN A 126 -3.89 -14.47 11.47
C ASN A 126 -5.03 -13.50 11.12
N ASN A 127 -6.09 -13.50 11.92
CA ASN A 127 -7.30 -12.69 11.68
C ASN A 127 -7.97 -12.90 10.31
N ALA A 128 -7.68 -14.01 9.62
CA ALA A 128 -8.33 -14.40 8.40
C ALA A 128 -9.31 -15.57 8.66
N PRO A 129 -10.36 -15.73 7.83
CA PRO A 129 -11.23 -16.89 7.94
C PRO A 129 -10.43 -18.18 7.65
N LYS A 130 -10.77 -19.27 8.36
CA LYS A 130 -10.13 -20.59 8.18
C LYS A 130 -10.37 -21.19 6.79
N THR A 131 -11.37 -20.69 6.07
CA THR A 131 -11.78 -21.14 4.75
C THR A 131 -12.17 -19.94 3.91
N GLY A 132 -12.02 -20.04 2.59
CA GLY A 132 -12.46 -19.01 1.66
C GLY A 132 -11.46 -17.87 1.45
N LEU A 133 -10.20 -18.09 1.86
CA LEU A 133 -9.11 -17.12 1.67
C LEU A 133 -8.86 -16.89 0.17
N LYS A 134 -8.96 -17.93 -0.66
CA LYS A 134 -8.86 -17.84 -2.12
C LYS A 134 -9.76 -16.73 -2.70
N GLN A 135 -11.03 -16.68 -2.32
CA GLN A 135 -11.98 -15.68 -2.81
C GLN A 135 -11.58 -14.26 -2.40
N LYS A 136 -10.93 -14.11 -1.24
CA LYS A 136 -10.46 -12.79 -0.77
C LYS A 136 -9.28 -12.28 -1.60
N PHE A 137 -8.49 -13.15 -2.22
CA PHE A 137 -7.32 -12.78 -3.05
C PHE A 137 -7.58 -12.85 -4.56
N GLU A 138 -8.77 -13.29 -4.98
CA GLU A 138 -9.11 -13.52 -6.38
C GLU A 138 -9.00 -12.25 -7.24
N ASN A 139 -9.28 -11.09 -6.67
CA ASN A 139 -9.07 -9.80 -7.31
C ASN A 139 -8.91 -8.67 -6.29
N ALA A 140 -8.43 -7.51 -6.76
CA ALA A 140 -8.16 -6.34 -5.94
C ALA A 140 -9.39 -5.86 -5.15
N ASP A 141 -10.59 -5.97 -5.71
CA ASP A 141 -11.82 -5.51 -5.05
C ASP A 141 -12.27 -6.40 -3.89
N GLN A 142 -12.02 -7.71 -3.98
CA GLN A 142 -12.25 -8.63 -2.86
C GLN A 142 -11.19 -8.44 -1.78
N PHE A 143 -9.94 -8.30 -2.19
CA PHE A 143 -8.82 -8.12 -1.27
C PHE A 143 -8.93 -6.80 -0.50
N TYR A 144 -9.29 -5.71 -1.19
CA TYR A 144 -9.55 -4.42 -0.57
C TYR A 144 -10.58 -4.51 0.56
N LYS A 145 -11.72 -5.17 0.33
CA LYS A 145 -12.75 -5.37 1.37
C LYS A 145 -12.22 -6.21 2.52
N PHE A 146 -11.56 -7.32 2.19
CA PHE A 146 -10.95 -8.21 3.18
C PHE A 146 -10.00 -7.47 4.13
N ILE A 147 -9.12 -6.63 3.59
CA ILE A 147 -8.16 -5.85 4.40
C ILE A 147 -8.87 -4.86 5.31
N LEU A 148 -9.84 -4.10 4.80
CA LEU A 148 -10.48 -3.03 5.55
C LEU A 148 -11.52 -3.50 6.56
N ASP A 149 -12.18 -4.63 6.29
CA ASP A 149 -13.36 -5.05 7.06
C ASP A 149 -13.09 -6.30 7.94
N GLU A 150 -12.12 -7.14 7.61
CA GLU A 150 -11.93 -8.44 8.28
C GLU A 150 -10.52 -8.66 8.86
N HIS A 151 -9.48 -8.40 8.07
CA HIS A 151 -8.11 -8.79 8.39
C HIS A 151 -7.35 -7.79 9.25
N SER A 152 -7.64 -6.50 9.10
CA SER A 152 -6.92 -5.42 9.78
C SER A 152 -7.86 -4.35 10.31
N SER A 153 -7.32 -3.46 11.13
CA SER A 153 -8.00 -2.23 11.54
C SER A 153 -7.48 -1.00 10.77
N TYR A 154 -7.07 -1.18 9.50
CA TYR A 154 -6.45 -0.12 8.70
C TYR A 154 -7.41 1.03 8.40
N LYS A 155 -8.70 0.73 8.20
CA LYS A 155 -9.75 1.73 8.04
C LYS A 155 -9.85 2.64 9.26
N GLN A 156 -9.80 2.07 10.46
CA GLN A 156 -9.83 2.83 11.71
C GLN A 156 -8.55 3.66 11.90
N ALA A 157 -7.39 3.12 11.54
CA ALA A 157 -6.13 3.89 11.58
C ALA A 157 -6.21 5.15 10.68
N GLN A 158 -6.73 5.02 9.46
CA GLN A 158 -6.96 6.15 8.55
C GLN A 158 -7.94 7.19 9.11
N GLN A 159 -9.00 6.72 9.78
CA GLN A 159 -9.97 7.61 10.46
C GLN A 159 -9.30 8.39 11.59
N VAL A 160 -8.48 7.75 12.44
CA VAL A 160 -7.76 8.43 13.52
C VAL A 160 -6.73 9.41 12.97
N MET A 161 -6.02 9.06 11.89
CA MET A 161 -5.10 9.97 11.19
C MET A 161 -5.82 11.18 10.56
N GLY A 162 -7.14 11.10 10.35
CA GLY A 162 -7.89 12.04 9.53
C GLY A 162 -7.34 12.11 8.10
N PHE A 163 -6.87 10.99 7.56
CA PHE A 163 -6.19 10.93 6.26
C PHE A 163 -6.43 9.58 5.59
N GLY A 164 -7.02 9.60 4.40
CA GLY A 164 -7.34 8.41 3.62
C GLY A 164 -6.15 7.90 2.83
N CYS A 165 -5.79 6.63 3.04
CA CYS A 165 -4.80 5.94 2.24
C CYS A 165 -5.50 5.26 1.06
N ASN A 166 -5.12 5.59 -0.18
CA ASN A 166 -5.72 5.03 -1.39
C ASN A 166 -5.27 3.58 -1.65
N LEU A 167 -5.64 2.64 -0.77
CA LEU A 167 -5.29 1.23 -0.90
C LEU A 167 -5.80 0.66 -2.24
N ARG A 168 -7.05 0.97 -2.60
CA ARG A 168 -7.64 0.48 -3.86
C ARG A 168 -6.81 0.88 -5.08
N GLY A 169 -6.31 2.12 -5.12
CA GLY A 169 -5.41 2.59 -6.17
C GLY A 169 -4.03 1.92 -6.13
N ALA A 170 -3.54 1.55 -4.95
CA ALA A 170 -2.26 0.86 -4.80
C ALA A 170 -2.31 -0.61 -5.23
N LEU A 171 -3.46 -1.27 -5.09
CA LEU A 171 -3.63 -2.68 -5.48
C LEU A 171 -3.40 -2.85 -6.98
N SER A 172 -2.46 -3.71 -7.31
CA SER A 172 -2.09 -4.04 -8.67
C SER A 172 -1.72 -5.53 -8.72
N PRO A 173 -2.42 -6.34 -9.54
CA PRO A 173 -1.97 -7.70 -9.81
C PRO A 173 -0.58 -7.60 -10.42
#